data_AF-A0A0R1U3S7-F1
#
_entry.id   AF-A0A0R1U3S7-F1
#
_cell.length_a   1.000
_cell.length_b   1.000
_cell.length_c   1.000
_cell.angle_alpha   90.00
_cell.angle_beta   90.00
_cell.angle_gamma   90.00
#
_symmetry.space_group_name_H-M   'P 1'
#
loop_
_entity.id
_entity.type
_entity.pdbx_description
1 polymer ?
#
loop_
_entity_poly.entity_id
_entity_poly.type
_entity_poly.pdbx_seq_one_letter_code
_entity_poly.pdbx_strand_id
1 'polypeptide(L)'
;MEEKITENEIVRESYNFILDSSITDNERKAFINFKNSLGVGTEFSSALLDLSGDLRQIAVKNISKHVGLTPNVSEFYQKIVNYGQIKLNWARGLASYGMLF
;
A
#
# COMPACT_ATOMS: atom_id res chain seq x y z
N MET A 1 24.01 2.94 0.69
CA MET A 1 23.55 1.93 1.66
C MET A 1 22.21 1.45 1.15
N GLU A 2 22.08 0.18 0.79
CA GLU A 2 20.79 -0.39 0.36
C GLU A 2 19.84 -0.32 1.57
N GLU A 3 18.87 0.58 1.54
CA GLU A 3 17.85 0.67 2.58
C GLU A 3 16.99 -0.60 2.49
N LYS A 4 17.32 -1.60 3.31
CA LYS A 4 16.53 -2.82 3.40
C LYS A 4 15.16 -2.45 3.94
N ILE A 5 14.16 -2.39 3.06
CA ILE A 5 12.76 -2.22 3.44
C ILE A 5 12.41 -3.34 4.43
N THR A 6 11.96 -2.97 5.63
CA THR A 6 11.54 -3.90 6.68
C THR A 6 10.05 -3.77 6.95
N GLU A 7 9.46 -4.79 7.55
CA GLU A 7 8.08 -4.78 8.03
C GLU A 7 7.78 -3.57 8.93
N ASN A 8 8.67 -3.29 9.89
CA ASN A 8 8.49 -2.19 10.84
C ASN A 8 8.50 -0.81 10.15
N GLU A 9 9.32 -0.64 9.11
CA GLU A 9 9.31 0.60 8.32
C GLU A 9 8.01 0.75 7.51
N ILE A 10 7.51 -0.34 6.91
CA ILE A 10 6.21 -0.33 6.20
C ILE A 10 5.07 0.05 7.16
N VAL A 11 5.05 -0.53 8.37
CA VAL A 11 4.02 -0.22 9.38
C VAL A 11 4.11 1.23 9.82
N ARG A 12 5.31 1.73 10.14
CA ARG A 12 5.52 3.12 10.54
C ARG A 12 5.03 4.10 9.47
N GLU A 13 5.47 3.89 8.23
CA GLU A 13 5.14 4.76 7.11
C GLU A 13 3.62 4.74 6.80
N SER A 14 3.00 3.55 6.87
CA SER A 14 1.54 3.41 6.79
C SER A 14 0.80 4.23 7.84
N TYR A 15 1.31 4.28 9.08
CA TYR A 15 0.67 5.04 10.16
C TYR A 15 0.87 6.54 10.00
N ASN A 16 2.00 6.97 9.44
CA ASN A 16 2.21 8.38 9.08
C ASN A 16 1.19 8.84 8.03
N PHE A 17 0.87 8.01 7.03
CA PHE A 17 -0.17 8.33 6.06
C PHE A 17 -1.56 8.53 6.69
N ILE A 18 -1.87 7.86 7.79
CA ILE A 18 -3.15 8.08 8.51
C ILE A 18 -3.26 9.51 9.05
N LEU A 19 -2.14 10.20 9.31
CA LEU A 19 -2.10 11.57 9.81
C LEU A 19 -1.85 12.60 8.70
N ASP A 20 -1.37 12.16 7.54
CA ASP A 20 -0.96 13.01 6.43
C ASP A 20 -2.18 13.66 5.78
N SER A 21 -2.25 15.00 5.69
CA SER A 21 -3.39 15.72 5.11
C SER A 21 -3.38 15.79 3.58
N SER A 22 -2.30 15.36 2.92
CA SER A 22 -2.13 15.36 1.47
C SER A 22 -2.78 14.17 0.77
N ILE A 23 -3.09 13.10 1.51
CA ILE A 23 -3.77 11.92 0.97
C ILE A 23 -5.30 12.07 0.99
N THR A 24 -5.96 11.38 0.08
CA THR A 24 -7.43 11.33 0.01
C THR A 24 -8.04 10.52 1.15
N ASP A 25 -9.32 10.76 1.45
CA ASP A 25 -10.05 10.00 2.48
C ASP A 25 -10.09 8.50 2.18
N ASN A 26 -10.21 8.13 0.89
CA ASN A 26 -10.20 6.72 0.46
C ASN A 26 -8.87 6.03 0.75
N GLU A 27 -7.75 6.70 0.45
CA GLU A 27 -6.41 6.18 0.77
C GLU A 27 -6.22 6.09 2.29
N ARG A 28 -6.62 7.14 3.03
CA ARG A 28 -6.55 7.14 4.50
C ARG A 28 -7.31 5.96 5.09
N LYS A 29 -8.49 5.66 4.57
CA LYS A 29 -9.31 4.52 5.00
C LYS A 29 -8.60 3.18 4.77
N ALA A 30 -7.88 3.00 3.66
CA ALA A 30 -7.09 1.80 3.41
C ALA A 30 -5.99 1.62 4.48
N PHE A 31 -5.27 2.69 4.84
CA PHE A 31 -4.25 2.64 5.90
C PHE A 31 -4.85 2.39 7.30
N ILE A 32 -6.02 2.95 7.59
CA ILE A 32 -6.75 2.69 8.85
C ILE A 32 -7.16 1.22 8.93
N ASN A 33 -7.69 0.65 7.84
CA ASN A 33 -8.04 -0.76 7.77
C ASN A 33 -6.81 -1.65 8.02
N PHE A 34 -5.69 -1.35 7.36
CA PHE A 34 -4.43 -2.05 7.58
C PHE A 34 -3.99 -2.03 9.05
N LYS A 35 -3.99 -0.85 9.69
CA LYS A 35 -3.70 -0.72 11.13
C LYS A 35 -4.63 -1.58 11.99
N ASN A 36 -5.93 -1.54 11.70
CA ASN A 36 -6.92 -2.29 12.47
C ASN A 36 -6.73 -3.80 12.31
N SER A 37 -6.44 -4.29 11.10
CA SER A 37 -6.13 -5.71 10.85
C SER A 37 -4.93 -6.18 11.69
N LEU A 38 -3.85 -5.40 11.73
CA LEU A 38 -2.70 -5.71 12.60
C LEU A 38 -3.09 -5.69 14.09
N GLY A 39 -3.93 -4.74 14.51
CA GLY A 39 -4.41 -4.63 15.89
C GLY A 39 -5.28 -5.80 16.36
N VAL A 40 -5.99 -6.48 15.44
CA VAL A 40 -6.77 -7.70 15.75
C VAL A 40 -5.97 -8.99 15.61
N GLY A 41 -4.67 -8.90 15.32
CA GLY A 41 -3.76 -10.04 15.23
C GLY A 41 -3.67 -10.71 13.86
N THR A 42 -4.11 -10.05 12.78
CA THR A 42 -3.88 -10.54 11.42
C THR A 42 -2.38 -10.56 11.11
N GLU A 43 -1.89 -11.63 10.47
CA GLU A 43 -0.50 -11.71 10.04
C GLU A 43 -0.14 -10.57 9.08
N PHE A 44 1.04 -9.97 9.28
CA PHE A 44 1.50 -8.83 8.48
C PHE A 44 1.44 -9.10 6.98
N SER A 45 1.87 -10.29 6.54
CA SER A 45 1.85 -10.68 5.13
C SER A 45 0.45 -10.63 4.51
N SER A 46 -0.57 -11.05 5.26
CA SER A 46 -1.96 -11.01 4.82
C SER A 46 -2.48 -9.59 4.83
N ALA A 47 -2.26 -8.85 5.92
CA ALA A 47 -2.67 -7.46 6.04
C ALA A 47 -2.05 -6.57 4.95
N LEU A 48 -0.78 -6.81 4.61
CA LEU A 48 -0.07 -6.08 3.55
C LEU A 48 -0.66 -6.40 2.17
N LEU A 49 -1.08 -7.65 1.93
CA LEU A 49 -1.73 -8.05 0.69
C LEU A 49 -3.08 -7.37 0.52
N ASP A 50 -3.87 -7.30 1.61
CA ASP A 50 -5.14 -6.57 1.63
C ASP A 50 -4.93 -5.07 1.36
N LEU A 51 -3.93 -4.45 2.00
CA LEU A 51 -3.58 -3.04 1.75
C LEU A 51 -3.21 -2.80 0.29
N SER A 52 -2.37 -3.66 -0.29
CA SER A 52 -2.03 -3.59 -1.72
C SER A 52 -3.27 -3.75 -2.60
N GLY A 53 -4.21 -4.62 -2.22
CA GLY A 53 -5.47 -4.82 -2.93
C GLY A 53 -6.36 -3.57 -2.88
N ASP A 54 -6.50 -2.96 -1.71
CA ASP A 54 -7.28 -1.75 -1.49
C ASP A 54 -6.73 -0.56 -2.27
N LEU A 55 -5.42 -0.31 -2.20
CA LEU A 55 -4.77 0.77 -2.96
C LEU A 55 -4.92 0.58 -4.46
N ARG A 56 -4.78 -0.66 -4.96
CA ARG A 56 -5.04 -0.98 -6.37
C ARG A 56 -6.48 -0.71 -6.77
N GLN A 57 -7.46 -1.09 -5.93
CA GLN A 57 -8.87 -0.81 -6.21
C GLN A 57 -9.16 0.70 -6.24
N ILE A 58 -8.52 1.49 -5.37
CA ILE A 58 -8.64 2.95 -5.38
C ILE A 58 -8.07 3.51 -6.69
N ALA A 59 -6.86 3.08 -7.09
CA ALA A 59 -6.25 3.48 -8.36
C ALA A 59 -7.18 3.16 -9.54
N VAL A 60 -7.72 1.93 -9.62
CA VAL A 60 -8.64 1.49 -10.69
C VAL A 60 -9.91 2.34 -10.74
N LYS A 61 -10.50 2.67 -9.60
CA LYS A 61 -11.68 3.54 -9.53
C LYS A 61 -11.39 4.97 -10.01
N ASN A 62 -10.16 5.44 -9.82
CA ASN A 62 -9.76 6.78 -10.24
C ASN A 62 -9.36 6.85 -11.72
N ILE A 63 -9.14 5.72 -12.41
CA ILE A 63 -8.86 5.66 -13.87
C ILE A 63 -9.93 6.42 -14.65
N SER A 64 -11.21 6.19 -14.36
CA SER A 64 -12.33 6.87 -15.04
C SER A 64 -12.34 8.39 -14.83
N LYS A 65 -11.58 8.89 -13.85
CA LYS A 65 -11.42 10.31 -13.54
C LYS A 65 -10.09 10.88 -14.04
N HIS A 66 -9.24 10.06 -14.70
CA HIS A 66 -7.87 10.42 -15.09
C HIS A 66 -7.00 10.89 -13.92
N VAL A 67 -7.27 10.38 -12.71
CA VAL A 67 -6.49 10.66 -11.50
C VAL A 67 -5.94 9.33 -10.96
N GLY A 68 -4.73 9.33 -10.42
CA GLY A 68 -4.10 8.16 -9.81
C GLY A 68 -4.31 8.07 -8.29
N LEU A 69 -3.40 7.37 -7.63
CA LEU A 69 -3.13 7.57 -6.20
C LEU A 69 -2.40 8.92 -6.02
N THR A 70 -2.43 9.47 -4.81
CA THR A 70 -1.58 10.61 -4.47
C THR A 70 -0.10 10.23 -4.62
N PRO A 71 0.80 11.17 -4.97
CA PRO A 71 2.18 10.84 -5.32
C PRO A 71 2.89 10.00 -4.25
N ASN A 72 2.81 10.43 -2.98
CA ASN A 72 3.44 9.73 -1.85
C ASN A 72 2.87 8.31 -1.65
N VAL A 73 1.55 8.13 -1.86
CA VAL A 73 0.90 6.82 -1.74
C VAL A 73 1.24 5.93 -2.93
N SER A 74 1.43 6.49 -4.13
CA SER A 74 1.90 5.75 -5.30
C SER A 74 3.32 5.24 -5.12
N GLU A 75 4.24 6.08 -4.63
CA GLU A 75 5.60 5.68 -4.29
C GLU A 75 5.62 4.59 -3.22
N PHE A 76 4.81 4.76 -2.17
CA PHE A 76 4.64 3.74 -1.13
C PHE A 76 4.07 2.43 -1.67
N TYR A 77 3.08 2.50 -2.58
CA TYR A 77 2.49 1.33 -3.22
C TYR A 77 3.53 0.51 -3.98
N GLN A 78 4.41 1.17 -4.74
CA GLN A 78 5.51 0.50 -5.44
C GLN A 78 6.48 -0.17 -4.45
N LYS A 79 6.78 0.50 -3.34
CA LYS A 79 7.65 -0.03 -2.26
C LYS A 79 7.08 -1.32 -1.66
N ILE A 80 5.79 -1.36 -1.31
CA ILE A 80 5.17 -2.56 -0.71
C ILE A 80 5.03 -3.71 -1.70
N VAL A 81 4.76 -3.43 -2.98
CA VAL A 81 4.68 -4.46 -4.02
C VAL A 81 6.03 -5.12 -4.21
N ASN A 82 7.10 -4.33 -4.30
CA ASN A 82 8.46 -4.86 -4.40
C ASN A 82 8.85 -5.69 -3.16
N TYR A 83 8.50 -5.20 -1.96
CA TYR A 83 8.68 -5.96 -0.73
C TYR A 83 7.93 -7.29 -0.77
N GLY A 84 6.64 -7.29 -1.13
CA GLY A 84 5.81 -8.49 -1.22
C GLY A 84 6.34 -9.51 -2.23
N GLN A 85 6.88 -9.05 -3.36
CA GLN A 85 7.50 -9.93 -4.36
C GLN A 85 8.79 -10.58 -3.83
N ILE A 86 9.67 -9.80 -3.21
CA ILE A 86 10.99 -10.28 -2.76
C ILE A 86 10.89 -11.09 -1.46
N LYS A 87 10.03 -10.68 -0.52
CA LYS A 87 9.98 -11.21 0.84
C LYS A 87 8.82 -12.16 1.10
N LEU A 88 7.68 -11.96 0.44
CA LEU A 88 6.45 -12.72 0.66
C LEU A 88 6.08 -13.61 -0.53
N ASN A 89 6.94 -13.68 -1.55
CA ASN A 89 6.76 -14.46 -2.77
C ASN A 89 5.43 -14.18 -3.49
N TRP A 90 4.99 -12.92 -3.50
CA TRP A 90 3.79 -12.50 -4.21
C TRP A 90 3.89 -12.76 -5.71
N ALA A 91 2.80 -13.24 -6.31
CA ALA A 91 2.74 -13.47 -7.74
C ALA A 91 3.04 -12.17 -8.52
N ARG A 92 3.84 -12.27 -9.58
CA ARG A 92 4.26 -11.12 -10.41
C ARG A 92 3.09 -10.30 -10.98
N GLY A 93 1.90 -10.89 -11.08
CA GLY A 93 0.67 -10.24 -11.54
C GLY A 93 0.14 -9.10 -10.66
N LEU A 94 0.60 -8.99 -9.40
CA LEU A 94 0.23 -7.88 -8.51
C LEU A 94 0.93 -6.56 -8.88
N ALA A 95 2.14 -6.60 -9.44
CA ALA A 95 2.90 -5.42 -9.87
C ALA A 95 2.44 -4.84 -11.21
N SER A 96 1.83 -5.66 -12.06
CA SER A 96 1.48 -5.30 -13.45
C SER A 96 0.50 -4.13 -13.56
N TYR A 97 -0.32 -3.89 -12.52
CA TYR A 97 -1.31 -2.81 -12.51
C TYR A 97 -0.79 -1.51 -11.88
N GLY A 98 0.34 -1.55 -11.15
CA GLY A 98 0.96 -0.37 -10.54
C GLY A 98 1.78 0.50 -11.49
N MET A 99 2.21 -0.06 -12.63
CA MET A 99 3.04 0.63 -13.62
C MET A 99 2.24 1.47 -14.64
N LEU A 100 0.90 1.40 -14.63
CA LEU A 100 0.07 2.00 -15.68
C LEU A 100 -0.54 3.37 -15.31
N PHE A 101 -0.29 3.90 -14.11
CA PHE A 101 -0.87 5.18 -13.65
C PHE A 101 0.11 6.01 -12.82
#